data_AF-A0A5N5X4B6-F1
#
_entry.id   AF-A0A5N5X4B6-F1
#
_cell.length_a   1.000
_cell.length_b   1.000
_cell.length_c   1.000
_cell.angle_alpha   90.00
_cell.angle_beta   90.00
_cell.angle_gamma   90.00
#
_symmetry.space_group_name_H-M   'P 1'
#
loop_
_entity.id
_entity.type
_entity.pdbx_description
1 polymer ?
#
loop_
_entity_poly.entity_id
_entity_poly.type
_entity_poly.pdbx_seq_one_letter_code
_entity_poly.pdbx_strand_id
1 'polypeptide(L)'
;MLVTFAVSLKHRLRFEPFTHYEDMRTGTRHLPILAQEAESRYLKGPSTWKLIGLVLKLPMVESNPRKLIKNPTKPLGNVPLEILSFCSAYIKTIIDNGTLKATAYHAQAMIEDYIHREENMPLYPLNNQGFHSLKTKSPQEIREMIKARVELPFGGSRQQLK
;
A
#
# COMPACT_ATOMS: atom_id res chain seq x y z
N MET A 1 -13.68 6.32 9.42
CA MET A 1 -13.28 6.01 8.03
C MET A 1 -12.78 7.23 7.28
N LEU A 2 -13.64 8.17 6.85
CA LEU A 2 -13.20 9.33 6.06
C LEU A 2 -12.24 10.28 6.80
N VAL A 3 -12.50 10.55 8.09
CA VAL A 3 -11.58 11.33 8.94
C VAL A 3 -10.24 10.61 9.08
N THR A 4 -10.26 9.30 9.36
CA THR A 4 -9.07 8.45 9.40
C THR A 4 -8.28 8.50 8.10
N PHE A 5 -8.97 8.50 6.94
CA PHE A 5 -8.36 8.64 5.63
C PHE A 5 -7.66 10.00 5.47
N ALA A 6 -8.33 11.10 5.81
CA ALA A 6 -7.73 12.45 5.74
C ALA A 6 -6.49 12.57 6.64
N VAL A 7 -6.57 12.06 7.88
CA VAL A 7 -5.42 12.03 8.80
C VAL A 7 -4.30 11.15 8.24
N SER A 8 -4.60 9.98 7.67
CA SER A 8 -3.58 9.12 7.05
C SER A 8 -2.84 9.79 5.89
N LEU A 9 -3.51 10.65 5.12
CA LEU A 9 -2.86 11.42 4.06
C LEU A 9 -1.84 12.42 4.63
N LYS A 10 -2.18 13.08 5.76
CA LYS A 10 -1.25 13.96 6.48
C LYS A 10 0.03 13.20 6.88
N HIS A 11 -0.08 11.98 7.40
CA HIS A 11 1.11 11.18 7.76
C HIS A 11 1.89 10.67 6.56
N ARG A 12 1.20 10.36 5.45
CA ARG A 12 1.87 10.02 4.19
C ARG A 12 2.74 11.16 3.67
N LEU A 13 2.26 12.41 3.79
CA LEU A 13 3.05 13.60 3.43
C LEU A 13 4.24 13.83 4.37
N ARG A 14 4.15 13.38 5.63
CA ARG A 14 5.25 13.43 6.62
C ARG A 14 6.22 12.26 6.54
N PHE A 15 5.99 11.30 5.64
CA PHE A 15 6.77 10.08 5.50
C PHE A 15 6.74 9.19 6.74
N GLU A 16 5.59 9.13 7.41
CA GLU A 16 5.34 8.38 8.63
C GLU A 16 4.47 7.16 8.33
N PRO A 17 5.07 5.98 8.06
CA PRO A 17 4.33 4.83 7.51
C PRO A 17 3.52 4.04 8.54
N PHE A 18 3.74 4.28 9.84
CA PHE A 18 3.15 3.47 10.93
C PHE A 18 1.89 4.09 11.53
N THR A 19 1.17 3.31 12.34
CA THR A 19 -0.13 3.69 12.91
C THR A 19 -0.10 4.07 14.39
N HIS A 20 1.05 4.00 15.05
CA HIS A 20 1.20 4.27 16.50
C HIS A 20 0.83 5.69 16.96
N TYR A 21 0.86 6.67 16.06
CA TYR A 21 0.55 8.07 16.37
C TYR A 21 -0.85 8.21 16.97
N GLU A 22 -1.01 9.03 18.01
CA GLU A 22 -2.29 9.12 18.74
C GLU A 22 -3.48 9.50 17.86
N ASP A 23 -3.25 10.39 16.88
CA ASP A 23 -4.27 10.86 15.93
C ASP A 23 -4.70 9.79 14.93
N MET A 24 -3.79 8.89 14.51
CA MET A 24 -4.15 7.76 13.65
C MET A 24 -4.64 6.54 14.41
N ARG A 25 -3.98 6.18 15.51
CA ARG A 25 -4.19 4.92 16.24
C ARG A 25 -5.65 4.73 16.64
N THR A 26 -6.30 5.80 17.09
CA THR A 26 -7.71 5.75 17.51
C THR A 26 -8.62 5.37 16.34
N GLY A 27 -8.34 5.92 15.15
CA GLY A 27 -9.13 5.68 13.95
C GLY A 27 -8.76 4.41 13.18
N THR A 28 -7.55 3.87 13.34
CA THR A 28 -7.05 2.70 12.62
C THR A 28 -7.16 1.39 13.39
N ARG A 29 -7.30 1.44 14.73
CA ARG A 29 -7.28 0.25 15.61
C ARG A 29 -8.26 -0.87 15.24
N HIS A 30 -9.41 -0.54 14.67
CA HIS A 30 -10.45 -1.50 14.32
C HIS A 30 -10.35 -1.99 12.87
N LEU A 31 -9.42 -1.46 12.08
CA LEU A 31 -9.23 -1.86 10.70
C LEU A 31 -8.10 -2.90 10.61
N PRO A 32 -8.27 -3.96 9.80
CA PRO A 32 -7.20 -4.90 9.52
C PRO A 32 -6.20 -4.26 8.54
N ILE A 33 -5.21 -3.53 9.07
CA ILE A 33 -4.21 -2.77 8.29
C ILE A 33 -2.84 -3.47 8.40
N LEU A 34 -2.21 -3.73 7.25
CA LEU A 34 -0.87 -4.31 7.13
C LEU A 34 0.19 -3.45 7.83
N ALA A 35 0.04 -2.13 7.76
CA ALA A 35 0.92 -1.19 8.46
C ALA A 35 0.95 -1.39 9.98
N GLN A 36 -0.14 -1.83 10.60
CA GLN A 36 -0.20 -2.15 12.03
C GLN A 36 0.63 -3.41 12.34
N GLU A 37 0.59 -4.40 11.44
CA GLU A 37 1.42 -5.60 11.56
C GLU A 37 2.90 -5.32 11.29
N ALA A 38 3.20 -4.37 10.39
CA ALA A 38 4.57 -3.93 10.11
C ALA A 38 5.16 -3.19 11.32
N GLU A 39 4.39 -2.32 11.97
CA GLU A 39 4.79 -1.54 13.14
C GLU A 39 5.41 -2.41 14.24
N SER A 40 4.69 -3.46 14.67
CA SER A 40 5.15 -4.39 15.72
C SER A 40 6.55 -4.98 15.49
N ARG A 41 6.99 -5.04 14.24
CA ARG A 41 8.27 -5.66 13.85
C ARG A 41 9.40 -4.65 13.71
N TYR A 42 9.09 -3.37 13.48
CA TYR A 42 10.06 -2.30 13.30
C TYR A 42 10.31 -1.45 14.54
N LEU A 43 9.46 -1.56 15.57
CA LEU A 43 9.70 -0.96 16.90
C LEU A 43 10.83 -1.69 17.66
N LYS A 44 12.00 -1.84 17.04
CA LYS A 44 13.23 -2.19 17.74
C LYS A 44 13.78 -0.93 18.38
N GLY A 45 14.13 -1.02 19.66
CA GLY A 45 14.75 0.08 20.39
C GLY A 45 16.03 0.56 19.69
N PRO A 46 16.38 1.85 19.83
CA PRO A 46 17.64 2.37 19.29
C PRO A 46 18.83 1.62 19.89
N SER A 47 19.85 1.40 19.07
CA SER A 47 21.14 0.85 19.54
C SER A 47 21.72 1.74 20.64
N THR A 48 22.47 1.15 21.58
CA THR A 48 23.11 1.86 22.71
C THR A 48 23.97 3.04 22.26
N TRP A 49 24.72 2.90 21.16
CA TRP A 49 25.47 4.00 20.55
C TRP A 49 24.58 5.15 20.05
N LYS A 50 23.40 4.79 19.53
CA LYS A 50 22.40 5.74 19.05
C LYS A 50 21.72 6.46 20.21
N LEU A 51 21.52 5.79 21.34
CA LEU A 51 21.07 6.42 22.59
C LEU A 51 22.10 7.43 23.11
N ILE A 52 23.37 7.05 23.18
CA ILE A 52 24.46 7.96 23.62
C ILE A 52 24.51 9.20 22.72
N GLY A 53 24.45 9.02 21.40
CA GLY A 53 24.43 10.14 20.46
C GLY A 53 23.18 11.03 20.55
N LEU A 54 22.02 10.47 20.92
CA LEU A 54 20.79 11.22 21.15
C LEU A 54 20.87 12.04 22.45
N VAL A 55 21.43 11.45 23.52
CA VAL A 55 21.69 12.15 24.79
C VAL A 55 22.64 13.33 24.58
N LEU A 56 23.65 13.17 23.72
CA LEU A 56 24.58 14.23 23.32
C LEU A 56 23.97 15.25 22.33
N LYS A 57 22.69 15.11 21.96
CA LYS A 57 21.96 15.98 21.01
C LYS A 57 22.67 16.19 19.68
N LEU A 58 23.34 15.15 19.17
CA LEU A 58 23.98 15.22 17.87
C LEU A 58 22.90 15.14 16.76
N PRO A 59 22.77 16.18 15.90
CA PRO A 59 21.68 16.24 14.91
C PRO A 59 21.75 15.11 13.86
N MET A 60 22.93 14.52 13.65
CA MET A 60 23.12 13.39 12.73
C MET A 60 22.59 12.05 13.28
N VAL A 61 22.30 11.96 14.58
CA VAL A 61 21.88 10.71 15.23
C VAL A 61 20.35 10.53 15.16
N GLU A 62 19.60 11.62 14.97
CA GLU A 62 18.17 11.57 14.78
C GLU A 62 17.82 10.83 13.48
N SER A 63 16.92 9.84 13.58
CA SER A 63 16.56 9.03 12.42
C SER A 63 15.62 9.80 11.50
N ASN A 64 16.05 10.01 10.25
CA ASN A 64 15.17 10.50 9.20
C ASN A 64 14.05 9.46 8.92
N PRO A 65 12.77 9.86 8.98
CA PRO A 65 11.63 8.95 8.73
C PRO A 65 11.66 8.34 7.32
N ARG A 66 12.25 9.04 6.33
CA ARG A 66 12.40 8.53 4.96
C ARG A 66 13.30 7.30 4.85
N LYS A 67 14.22 7.09 5.80
CA LYS A 67 15.12 5.92 5.78
C LYS A 67 14.33 4.61 5.83
N LEU A 68 13.24 4.59 6.59
CA LEU A 68 12.38 3.42 6.74
C LEU A 68 11.63 3.11 5.45
N ILE A 69 11.14 4.14 4.76
CA ILE A 69 10.44 4.01 3.48
C ILE A 69 11.39 3.57 2.36
N LYS A 70 12.63 4.08 2.36
CA LYS A 70 13.60 3.79 1.31
C LYS A 70 14.08 2.33 1.34
N ASN A 71 14.37 1.79 2.52
CA ASN A 71 14.92 0.45 2.68
C ASN A 71 14.11 -0.38 3.68
N PRO A 72 12.87 -0.78 3.33
CA PRO A 72 12.06 -1.62 4.17
C PRO A 72 12.50 -3.09 4.06
N THR A 73 12.85 -3.71 5.18
CA THR A 73 13.02 -5.17 5.33
C THR A 73 11.74 -5.97 5.04
N LYS A 74 10.57 -5.35 5.25
CA LYS A 74 9.23 -5.92 5.08
C LYS A 74 8.27 -4.83 4.55
N PRO A 75 7.23 -5.19 3.79
CA PRO A 75 6.27 -4.21 3.28
C PRO A 75 5.64 -3.42 4.42
N LEU A 76 5.77 -2.09 4.38
CA LEU A 76 5.30 -1.19 5.44
C LEU A 76 3.79 -0.89 5.35
N GLY A 77 3.12 -1.34 4.28
CA GLY A 77 1.73 -1.00 4.00
C GLY A 77 1.56 0.41 3.43
N ASN A 78 0.36 0.70 2.93
CA ASN A 78 -0.06 2.02 2.45
C ASN A 78 -1.39 2.38 3.09
N VAL A 79 -1.32 2.99 4.28
CA VAL A 79 -2.49 3.23 5.16
C VAL A 79 -3.67 3.90 4.43
N PRO A 80 -3.52 4.98 3.65
CA PRO A 80 -4.65 5.56 2.90
C PRO A 80 -5.32 4.58 1.94
N LEU A 81 -4.52 3.77 1.23
CA LEU A 81 -5.03 2.82 0.24
C LEU A 81 -5.71 1.62 0.92
N GLU A 82 -5.18 1.18 2.06
CA GLU A 82 -5.79 0.11 2.86
C GLU A 82 -7.13 0.54 3.44
N ILE A 83 -7.26 1.80 3.90
CA ILE A 83 -8.55 2.37 4.32
C ILE A 83 -9.54 2.40 3.16
N LEU A 84 -9.11 2.82 1.96
CA LEU A 84 -9.97 2.80 0.77
C LEU A 84 -10.40 1.38 0.39
N SER A 85 -9.49 0.42 0.44
CA SER A 85 -9.78 -0.99 0.18
C SER A 85 -10.80 -1.54 1.18
N PHE A 86 -10.66 -1.20 2.46
CA PHE A 86 -11.64 -1.55 3.49
C PHE A 86 -13.01 -0.92 3.24
N CYS A 87 -13.07 0.35 2.85
CA CYS A 87 -14.33 1.00 2.47
C CYS A 87 -15.02 0.27 1.30
N SER A 88 -14.27 -0.15 0.28
CA SER A 88 -14.81 -0.91 -0.84
C SER A 88 -15.33 -2.29 -0.42
N ALA A 89 -14.59 -3.00 0.45
CA ALA A 89 -15.04 -4.28 0.99
C ALA A 89 -16.32 -4.11 1.83
N TYR A 90 -16.42 -3.04 2.62
CA TYR A 90 -17.61 -2.72 3.39
C TYR A 90 -18.81 -2.40 2.50
N ILE A 91 -18.63 -1.64 1.42
CA ILE A 91 -19.72 -1.39 0.46
C ILE A 91 -20.17 -2.69 -0.20
N LYS A 92 -19.23 -3.57 -0.55
CA LYS A 92 -19.54 -4.90 -1.11
C LYS A 92 -20.42 -5.72 -0.17
N THR A 93 -20.09 -5.78 1.13
CA THR A 93 -20.94 -6.51 2.09
C THR A 93 -22.33 -5.91 2.24
N ILE A 94 -22.47 -4.58 2.18
CA ILE A 94 -23.80 -3.92 2.20
C ILE A 94 -24.63 -4.28 0.96
N ILE A 95 -23.99 -4.34 -0.21
CA ILE A 95 -24.62 -4.75 -1.47
C ILE A 95 -25.06 -6.22 -1.40
N ASP A 96 -24.17 -7.11 -0.95
CA ASP A 96 -24.44 -8.55 -0.82
C ASP A 96 -25.58 -8.82 0.18
N ASN A 97 -25.68 -8.01 1.24
CA ASN A 97 -26.78 -8.06 2.20
C ASN A 97 -28.12 -7.53 1.65
N GLY A 98 -28.17 -7.05 0.40
CA GLY A 98 -29.39 -6.55 -0.25
C GLY A 98 -29.93 -5.24 0.32
N THR A 99 -29.17 -4.58 1.20
CA THR A 99 -29.58 -3.32 1.85
C THR A 99 -29.44 -2.11 0.92
N LEU A 100 -28.48 -2.16 -0.02
CA LEU A 100 -28.35 -1.20 -1.12
C LEU A 100 -28.95 -1.77 -2.40
N LYS A 101 -30.22 -1.44 -2.70
CA LYS A 101 -30.94 -1.97 -3.88
C LYS A 101 -30.64 -1.24 -5.20
N ALA A 102 -30.07 -0.03 -5.14
CA ALA A 102 -29.81 0.78 -6.33
C ALA A 102 -28.53 0.31 -7.04
N THR A 103 -28.71 -0.51 -8.08
CA THR A 103 -27.62 -1.14 -8.87
C THR A 103 -26.70 -0.15 -9.57
N ALA A 104 -27.19 1.05 -9.92
CA ALA A 104 -26.40 2.08 -10.58
C ALA A 104 -25.17 2.53 -9.76
N TYR A 105 -25.28 2.53 -8.43
CA TYR A 105 -24.16 2.92 -7.55
C TYR A 105 -23.20 1.76 -7.28
N HIS A 106 -23.60 0.51 -7.55
CA HIS A 106 -22.76 -0.66 -7.34
C HIS A 106 -21.54 -0.63 -8.27
N ALA A 107 -21.75 -0.31 -9.55
CA ALA A 107 -20.67 -0.23 -10.53
C ALA A 107 -19.68 0.90 -10.23
N GLN A 108 -20.15 2.03 -9.69
CA GLN A 108 -19.28 3.18 -9.41
C GLN A 108 -18.48 3.03 -8.10
N ALA A 109 -19.02 2.29 -7.13
CA ALA A 109 -18.42 2.17 -5.80
C ALA A 109 -17.39 1.03 -5.68
N MET A 110 -17.30 0.14 -6.68
CA MET A 110 -16.41 -1.01 -6.68
C MET A 110 -15.00 -0.60 -7.11
N ILE A 111 -14.03 -0.67 -6.18
CA ILE A 111 -12.59 -0.53 -6.48
C ILE A 111 -12.08 -1.74 -7.29
N GLU A 112 -12.83 -2.83 -7.33
CA GLU A 112 -12.49 -4.03 -8.09
C GLU A 112 -12.17 -3.66 -9.55
N ASP A 113 -12.99 -2.83 -10.19
CA ASP A 113 -12.74 -2.36 -11.56
C ASP A 113 -11.43 -1.56 -11.70
N TYR A 114 -11.01 -0.83 -10.67
CA TYR A 114 -9.73 -0.09 -10.66
C TYR A 114 -8.52 -1.02 -10.57
N ILE A 115 -8.61 -2.09 -9.80
CA ILE A 115 -7.54 -3.11 -9.68
C ILE A 115 -7.43 -3.92 -10.97
N HIS A 116 -8.55 -4.13 -11.67
CA HIS A 116 -8.61 -4.86 -12.93
C HIS A 116 -8.31 -4.01 -14.17
N ARG A 117 -8.03 -2.70 -14.03
CA ARG A 117 -7.59 -1.85 -15.15
C ARG A 117 -6.24 -2.33 -15.69
N GLU A 118 -6.13 -2.34 -17.03
CA GLU A 118 -4.91 -2.75 -17.72
C GLU A 118 -3.68 -1.96 -17.26
N GLU A 119 -3.84 -0.65 -17.04
CA GLU A 119 -2.78 0.26 -16.59
C GLU A 119 -2.20 -0.08 -15.21
N ASN A 120 -2.98 -0.71 -14.33
CA ASN A 120 -2.56 -1.12 -12.99
C ASN A 120 -1.93 -2.52 -12.97
N MET A 121 -1.80 -3.17 -14.13
CA MET A 121 -1.24 -4.50 -14.21
C MET A 121 0.28 -4.49 -13.97
N PRO A 122 0.82 -5.43 -13.19
CA PRO A 122 2.27 -5.54 -12.95
C PRO A 122 3.12 -5.72 -14.22
N LEU A 123 2.54 -6.02 -15.37
CA LEU A 123 3.25 -6.30 -16.62
C LEU A 123 2.75 -5.47 -17.82
N TYR A 124 1.80 -4.56 -17.63
CA TYR A 124 1.38 -3.69 -18.73
C TYR A 124 2.48 -2.65 -19.04
N PRO A 125 2.76 -2.34 -20.32
CA PRO A 125 2.15 -2.85 -21.57
C PRO A 125 2.86 -4.06 -22.21
N LEU A 126 3.77 -4.71 -21.49
CA LEU A 126 4.64 -5.79 -22.02
C LEU A 126 3.90 -7.12 -22.21
N ASN A 127 2.79 -7.33 -21.49
CA ASN A 127 1.98 -8.53 -21.60
C ASN A 127 0.50 -8.15 -21.69
N ASN A 128 -0.18 -8.60 -22.74
CA ASN A 128 -1.62 -8.41 -22.97
C ASN A 128 -2.48 -9.47 -22.26
N GLN A 129 -1.88 -10.38 -21.49
CA GLN A 129 -2.63 -11.33 -20.67
C GLN A 129 -3.38 -10.57 -19.57
N GLY A 130 -4.70 -10.55 -19.66
CA GLY A 130 -5.57 -9.87 -18.70
C GLY A 130 -5.44 -10.41 -17.27
N PHE A 131 -5.98 -9.66 -16.31
CA PHE A 131 -5.94 -9.98 -14.87
C PHE A 131 -6.37 -11.42 -14.56
N HIS A 132 -7.40 -11.91 -15.25
CA HIS A 132 -7.91 -13.27 -15.07
C HIS A 132 -6.88 -14.35 -15.41
N SER A 133 -6.00 -14.11 -16.38
CA SER A 133 -4.92 -15.04 -16.75
C SER A 133 -3.81 -15.05 -15.71
N LEU A 134 -3.48 -13.90 -15.11
CA LEU A 134 -2.49 -13.83 -14.03
C LEU A 134 -2.98 -14.50 -12.74
N LYS A 135 -4.29 -14.42 -12.46
CA LYS A 135 -4.90 -15.06 -11.28
C LYS A 135 -4.77 -16.59 -11.30
N THR A 136 -4.68 -17.19 -12.48
CA THR A 136 -4.55 -18.65 -12.65
C THR A 136 -3.11 -19.16 -12.62
N LYS A 137 -2.10 -18.27 -12.61
CA LYS A 137 -0.69 -18.66 -12.69
C LYS A 137 -0.08 -19.03 -11.35
N SER A 138 0.95 -19.87 -11.40
CA SER A 138 1.72 -20.25 -10.22
C SER A 138 2.56 -19.07 -9.69
N PRO A 139 2.87 -19.02 -8.38
CA PRO A 139 3.72 -17.96 -7.81
C PRO A 139 5.13 -17.88 -8.42
N GLN A 140 5.62 -18.99 -8.98
CA GLN A 140 6.93 -19.07 -9.63
C GLN A 140 6.92 -18.32 -10.96
N GLU A 141 5.93 -18.59 -11.81
CA GLU A 141 5.72 -17.87 -13.07
C GLU A 141 5.53 -16.37 -12.85
N ILE A 142 4.79 -15.97 -11.81
CA ILE A 142 4.60 -14.55 -11.47
C ILE A 142 5.95 -13.88 -11.15
N ARG A 143 6.84 -14.56 -10.42
CA ARG A 143 8.17 -14.04 -10.10
C ARG A 143 9.08 -13.94 -11.32
N GLU A 144 9.01 -14.91 -12.22
CA GLU A 144 9.75 -14.88 -13.49
C GLU A 144 9.29 -13.71 -14.36
N MET A 145 7.97 -13.51 -14.49
CA MET A 145 7.44 -12.37 -15.23
C MET A 145 7.83 -11.03 -14.60
N ILE A 146 7.85 -10.91 -13.27
CA ILE A 146 8.31 -9.69 -12.58
C ILE A 146 9.81 -9.47 -12.80
N LYS A 147 10.63 -10.53 -12.76
CA LYS A 147 12.07 -10.43 -13.07
C LYS A 147 12.30 -9.90 -14.48
N ALA A 148 11.56 -10.41 -15.46
CA ALA A 148 11.63 -9.93 -16.84
C ALA A 148 11.32 -8.41 -16.95
N ARG A 149 10.43 -7.87 -16.10
CA ARG A 149 10.17 -6.42 -16.03
C ARG A 149 11.34 -5.63 -15.45
N VAL A 150 12.01 -6.15 -14.42
CA VAL A 150 13.14 -5.48 -13.75
C VAL A 150 14.37 -5.38 -14.67
N GLU A 151 14.52 -6.33 -15.58
CA GLU A 151 15.62 -6.37 -16.56
C GLU A 151 15.48 -5.34 -17.70
N LEU A 152 14.30 -4.72 -17.85
CA LEU A 152 14.06 -3.72 -18.89
C LEU A 152 14.46 -2.31 -18.44
N PRO A 153 15.10 -1.50 -19.31
CA PRO A 153 15.40 -0.12 -18.99
C PRO A 153 14.11 0.68 -18.80
N PHE A 154 13.99 1.37 -17.66
CA PHE A 154 12.90 2.30 -17.37
C PHE A 154 12.81 3.38 -18.47
N GLY A 155 11.82 3.26 -19.37
CA GLY A 155 11.53 4.26 -20.41
C GLY A 155 11.48 3.75 -21.86
N GLY A 156 11.72 2.46 -22.11
CA GLY A 156 11.91 1.94 -23.47
C GLY A 156 10.71 1.31 -24.17
N SER A 157 9.47 1.82 -24.08
CA SER A 157 8.37 1.34 -24.97
C SER A 157 7.22 2.34 -25.11
N ARG A 158 7.44 3.43 -25.86
CA ARG A 158 6.34 4.28 -26.40
C ARG A 158 6.15 4.11 -27.91
N GLN A 159 6.89 3.21 -28.55
CA GLN A 159 6.80 2.98 -29.98
C GLN A 159 6.68 1.49 -30.24
N GLN A 160 5.44 1.06 -30.54
CA GLN A 160 5.06 0.29 -31.72
C GLN A 160 3.63 -0.20 -31.54
N LEU A 161 2.68 0.67 -31.89
CA LEU A 161 1.34 0.29 -32.31
C LEU A 161 1.27 0.66 -33.80
N LYS A 162 1.42 -0.36 -34.65
CA LYS A 162 0.87 -0.40 -36.00
C LYS A 162 -0.18 -1.50 -36.01
#